data_AF-A0A529KIA9-F1
#
_entry.id   AF-A0A529KIA9-F1
#
_cell.length_a   1.000
_cell.length_b   1.000
_cell.length_c   1.000
_cell.angle_alpha   90.00
_cell.angle_beta   90.00
_cell.angle_gamma   90.00
#
_symmetry.space_group_name_H-M   'P 1'
#
loop_
_entity.id
_entity.type
_entity.pdbx_description
1 polymer ?
#
loop_
_entity_poly.entity_id
_entity_poly.type
_entity_poly.pdbx_seq_one_letter_code
_entity_poly.pdbx_strand_id
1 'polypeptide(L)'
;TASISRILAKMPKAWIETPRGGSEVAFCRLNGDQAMCLPKKIKGVINPAGMAERKALLCQHGYIRDFLDRTPPRGAAADDFLDAAVMMLIAGRIASGEAKPFPDPPLADRFGIPVAIWA
;
A
#
# COMPACT_ATOMS: atom_id res chain seq x y z
N THR A 1 3.46 -16.85 -11.43
CA THR A 1 2.98 -16.29 -10.14
C THR A 1 4.18 -16.04 -9.26
N ALA A 2 4.65 -14.81 -9.12
CA ALA A 2 5.85 -14.52 -8.30
C ALA A 2 5.48 -14.64 -6.81
N SER A 3 6.11 -15.59 -6.11
CA SER A 3 5.88 -15.83 -4.68
C SER A 3 6.28 -14.59 -3.87
N ILE A 4 5.42 -14.19 -2.92
CA ILE A 4 5.54 -12.98 -2.07
C ILE A 4 6.96 -12.80 -1.51
N SER A 5 7.60 -13.90 -1.11
CA SER A 5 8.97 -13.92 -0.57
C SER A 5 10.03 -13.35 -1.52
N ARG A 6 9.87 -13.52 -2.85
CA ARG A 6 10.83 -13.04 -3.86
C ARG A 6 10.71 -11.53 -4.08
N ILE A 7 9.54 -10.97 -3.85
CA ILE A 7 9.27 -9.53 -3.98
C ILE A 7 9.81 -8.80 -2.75
N LEU A 8 9.54 -9.32 -1.55
CA LEU A 8 10.06 -8.77 -0.28
C LEU A 8 11.60 -8.73 -0.25
N ALA A 9 12.27 -9.73 -0.82
CA ALA A 9 13.73 -9.78 -0.89
C ALA A 9 14.36 -8.72 -1.83
N LYS A 10 13.57 -8.12 -2.73
CA LYS A 10 14.01 -7.11 -3.69
C LYS A 10 13.65 -5.68 -3.29
N MET A 11 12.92 -5.49 -2.19
CA MET A 11 12.53 -4.16 -1.74
C MET A 11 13.73 -3.39 -1.15
N PRO A 12 13.85 -2.08 -1.43
CA PRO A 12 14.83 -1.23 -0.76
C PRO A 12 14.59 -1.25 0.75
N LYS A 13 15.65 -1.38 1.56
CA LYS A 13 15.57 -1.39 3.04
C LYS A 13 14.75 -0.23 3.63
N ALA A 14 14.70 0.92 2.95
CA ALA A 14 13.93 2.10 3.38
C ALA A 14 12.42 1.85 3.54
N TRP A 15 11.86 0.82 2.90
CA TRP A 15 10.45 0.42 3.04
C TRP A 15 10.14 -0.39 4.30
N ILE A 16 11.16 -1.08 4.84
CA ILE A 16 11.02 -1.91 6.05
C ILE A 16 10.93 -1.02 7.30
N GLU A 17 11.39 0.23 7.20
CA GLU A 17 11.44 1.19 8.30
C GLU A 17 10.28 2.19 8.31
N THR A 18 9.31 2.12 7.39
CA THR A 18 8.18 3.06 7.40
C THR A 18 7.25 2.73 8.58
N PRO A 19 7.20 3.54 9.65
CA PRO A 19 6.26 3.34 10.73
C PRO A 19 4.84 3.60 10.20
N ARG A 20 3.82 3.04 10.88
CA ARG A 20 2.37 3.33 10.71
C ARG A 20 2.08 4.53 9.78
N GLY A 21 1.71 4.26 8.52
CA GLY A 21 1.49 5.30 7.51
C GLY A 21 1.79 4.89 6.07
N GLY A 22 2.59 3.82 5.85
CA GLY A 22 2.96 3.38 4.51
C GLY A 22 1.77 2.98 3.64
N SER A 23 0.77 2.29 4.22
CA SER A 23 -0.43 1.91 3.46
C SER A 23 -1.35 3.09 3.22
N GLU A 24 -1.53 4.02 4.16
CA GLU A 24 -2.33 5.22 3.95
C GLU A 24 -1.77 6.09 2.82
N VAL A 25 -0.44 6.25 2.74
CA VAL A 25 0.19 6.96 1.62
C VAL A 25 0.06 6.18 0.31
N ALA A 26 0.23 4.86 0.33
CA ALA A 26 0.03 4.04 -0.86
C ALA A 26 -1.41 4.17 -1.41
N PHE A 27 -2.42 4.11 -0.54
CA PHE A 27 -3.81 4.36 -0.91
C PHE A 27 -4.01 5.76 -1.50
N CYS A 28 -3.43 6.79 -0.88
CA CYS A 28 -3.48 8.17 -1.38
C CYS A 28 -2.90 8.27 -2.81
N ARG A 29 -1.72 7.70 -3.02
CA ARG A 29 -1.02 7.67 -4.32
C ARG A 29 -1.82 6.94 -5.39
N LEU A 30 -2.40 5.79 -5.04
CA LEU A 30 -3.28 5.03 -5.96
C LEU A 30 -4.58 5.77 -6.27
N ASN A 31 -5.05 6.61 -5.35
CA ASN A 31 -6.25 7.43 -5.49
C ASN A 31 -5.96 8.81 -6.09
N GLY A 32 -4.91 8.93 -6.91
CA GLY A 32 -4.59 10.19 -7.60
C GLY A 32 -4.13 11.31 -6.66
N ASP A 33 -3.31 10.97 -5.67
CA ASP A 33 -2.79 11.89 -4.65
C ASP A 33 -3.88 12.49 -3.73
N GLN A 34 -5.03 11.81 -3.64
CA GLN A 34 -6.12 12.18 -2.74
C GLN A 34 -6.27 11.15 -1.62
N ALA A 35 -6.42 11.62 -0.39
CA ALA A 35 -6.74 10.75 0.73
C ALA A 35 -8.07 9.99 0.47
N MET A 36 -8.17 8.76 0.99
CA MET A 36 -9.43 8.01 1.00
C MET A 36 -10.52 8.84 1.69
N CYS A 37 -11.73 8.90 1.12
CA CYS A 37 -12.80 9.74 1.67
C CYS A 37 -13.31 9.19 3.01
N LEU A 38 -13.27 7.86 3.20
CA LEU A 38 -13.81 7.21 4.38
C LEU A 38 -12.68 6.61 5.25
N PRO A 39 -12.74 6.83 6.58
CA PRO A 39 -11.76 6.24 7.49
C PRO A 39 -11.92 4.72 7.50
N LYS A 40 -10.82 3.96 7.59
CA LYS A 40 -10.86 2.48 7.67
C LYS A 40 -11.49 1.98 8.97
N LYS A 41 -11.37 2.77 10.05
CA LYS A 41 -11.90 2.49 11.38
C LYS A 41 -12.55 3.73 11.99
N ILE A 42 -13.62 3.56 12.76
CA ILE A 42 -14.27 4.61 13.56
C ILE A 42 -14.24 4.14 15.02
N LYS A 43 -13.60 4.92 15.91
CA LYS A 43 -13.43 4.58 17.33
C LYS A 43 -12.86 3.16 17.55
N GLY A 44 -11.88 2.77 16.73
CA GLY A 44 -11.23 1.45 16.82
C GLY A 44 -12.00 0.29 16.17
N VAL A 45 -13.25 0.49 15.77
CA VAL A 45 -14.08 -0.51 15.08
C VAL A 45 -13.93 -0.35 13.57
N ILE A 46 -13.88 -1.46 12.83
CA ILE A 46 -13.82 -1.43 11.37
C ILE A 46 -15.03 -0.67 10.81
N ASN A 47 -14.77 0.24 9.88
CA ASN A 47 -15.80 0.93 9.10
C ASN A 47 -16.02 0.19 7.78
N PRO A 48 -17.13 -0.54 7.59
CA PRO A 48 -17.36 -1.33 6.38
C PRO A 48 -17.32 -0.48 5.11
N ALA A 49 -17.80 0.76 5.16
CA ALA A 49 -17.80 1.66 4.01
C ALA A 49 -16.38 2.09 3.61
N GLY A 50 -15.52 2.40 4.59
CA GLY A 50 -14.10 2.69 4.34
C GLY A 50 -13.31 1.49 3.84
N MET A 51 -13.68 0.28 4.26
CA MET A 51 -13.09 -0.95 3.72
C MET A 51 -13.55 -1.21 2.27
N ALA A 52 -14.83 -0.98 1.98
CA ALA A 52 -15.38 -1.13 0.64
C ALA A 52 -14.74 -0.17 -0.36
N GLU A 53 -14.50 1.08 0.05
CA GLU A 53 -13.82 2.11 -0.75
C GLU A 53 -12.39 1.66 -1.13
N ARG A 54 -11.61 1.17 -0.17
CA ARG A 54 -10.26 0.66 -0.41
C ARG A 54 -10.25 -0.53 -1.36
N LYS A 55 -11.21 -1.44 -1.21
CA LYS A 55 -11.36 -2.59 -2.11
C LYS A 55 -11.70 -2.15 -3.54
N ALA A 56 -12.61 -1.18 -3.69
CA ALA A 56 -12.96 -0.62 -4.99
C ALA A 56 -11.72 -0.01 -5.67
N LEU A 57 -10.92 0.77 -4.94
CA LEU A 57 -9.67 1.32 -5.46
C LEU A 57 -8.70 0.21 -5.90
N LEU A 58 -8.48 -0.81 -5.06
CA LEU A 58 -7.59 -1.93 -5.41
C LEU A 58 -8.08 -2.69 -6.65
N CYS A 59 -9.40 -2.85 -6.82
CA CYS A 59 -9.96 -3.45 -8.03
C CYS A 59 -9.67 -2.64 -9.30
N GLN A 60 -9.69 -1.31 -9.23
CA GLN A 60 -9.33 -0.45 -10.37
C GLN A 60 -7.87 -0.66 -10.82
N HIS A 61 -7.01 -1.10 -9.90
CA HIS A 61 -5.61 -1.39 -10.17
C HIS A 61 -5.31 -2.90 -10.34
N GLY A 62 -6.33 -3.70 -10.68
CA GLY A 62 -6.14 -5.08 -11.16
C GLY A 62 -6.34 -6.18 -10.12
N TYR A 63 -6.73 -5.87 -8.88
CA TYR A 63 -7.19 -6.91 -7.96
C TYR A 63 -8.59 -7.42 -8.31
N ILE A 64 -8.83 -8.70 -8.05
CA ILE A 64 -10.15 -9.31 -8.19
C ILE A 64 -10.91 -9.14 -6.87
N ARG A 65 -12.18 -8.74 -6.94
CA ARG A 65 -13.01 -8.49 -5.75
C ARG A 65 -13.11 -9.71 -4.83
N ASP A 66 -13.31 -10.89 -5.41
CA ASP A 66 -13.40 -12.16 -4.69
C ASP A 66 -12.14 -12.49 -3.89
N PHE A 67 -10.95 -12.03 -4.32
CA PHE A 67 -9.72 -12.16 -3.54
C PHE A 67 -9.72 -11.21 -2.34
N LEU A 68 -10.19 -9.98 -2.54
CA LEU A 68 -10.24 -8.95 -1.50
C LEU A 68 -11.32 -9.19 -0.43
N ASP A 69 -12.35 -9.99 -0.76
CA ASP A 69 -13.41 -10.39 0.17
C ASP A 69 -13.08 -11.66 0.96
N ARG A 70 -11.94 -12.31 0.72
CA ARG A 70 -11.50 -13.48 1.49
C ARG A 70 -11.27 -13.12 2.95
N THR A 71 -11.50 -14.10 3.81
CA THR A 71 -11.08 -14.01 5.21
C THR A 71 -9.56 -13.83 5.28
N PRO A 72 -9.05 -12.85 6.04
CA PRO A 72 -7.63 -12.68 6.26
C PRO A 72 -6.98 -13.97 6.80
N PRO A 73 -5.67 -14.16 6.57
CA PRO A 73 -4.90 -15.22 7.23
C PRO A 73 -5.09 -15.16 8.75
N ARG A 74 -5.04 -16.33 9.39
CA ARG A 74 -5.22 -16.43 10.85
C ARG A 74 -4.23 -15.50 11.57
N GLY A 75 -4.77 -14.61 12.41
CA GLY A 75 -3.99 -13.66 13.21
C GLY A 75 -3.82 -12.27 12.59
N ALA A 76 -4.26 -12.04 11.35
CA ALA A 76 -4.30 -10.71 10.75
C ALA A 76 -5.68 -10.07 10.93
N ALA A 77 -5.74 -8.78 11.27
CA ALA A 77 -6.99 -8.04 11.22
C ALA A 77 -7.41 -7.82 9.76
N ALA A 78 -8.71 -7.60 9.52
CA ALA A 78 -9.21 -7.40 8.16
C ALA A 78 -8.69 -6.12 7.51
N ASP A 79 -8.37 -5.09 8.30
CA ASP A 79 -7.69 -3.90 7.78
C ASP A 79 -6.23 -4.16 7.43
N ASP A 80 -5.52 -4.98 8.22
CA ASP A 80 -4.13 -5.37 7.92
C ASP A 80 -4.02 -6.10 6.58
N PHE A 81 -5.05 -6.87 6.19
CA PHE A 81 -5.06 -7.55 4.89
C PHE A 81 -5.09 -6.58 3.70
N LEU A 82 -5.91 -5.52 3.77
CA LEU A 82 -5.94 -4.51 2.70
C LEU A 82 -4.69 -3.64 2.71
N ASP A 83 -4.14 -3.35 3.89
CA ASP A 83 -2.85 -2.68 4.03
C ASP A 83 -1.72 -3.51 3.39
N ALA A 84 -1.71 -4.83 3.57
CA ALA A 84 -0.75 -5.70 2.89
C ALA A 84 -0.99 -5.76 1.36
N ALA A 85 -2.25 -5.80 0.91
CA ALA A 85 -2.58 -5.87 -0.52
C ALA A 85 -2.12 -4.62 -1.28
N VAL A 86 -2.34 -3.42 -0.72
CA VAL A 86 -1.86 -2.18 -1.36
C VAL A 86 -0.35 -2.14 -1.42
N MET A 87 0.34 -2.56 -0.35
CA MET A 87 1.81 -2.60 -0.31
C MET A 87 2.39 -3.58 -1.33
N MET A 88 1.73 -4.73 -1.54
CA MET A 88 2.13 -5.70 -2.57
C MET A 88 1.98 -5.17 -3.99
N LEU A 89 0.97 -4.33 -4.24
CA LEU A 89 0.78 -3.69 -5.55
C LEU A 89 1.88 -2.67 -5.81
N ILE A 90 2.16 -1.81 -4.83
CA ILE A 90 3.28 -0.86 -4.90
C ILE A 90 4.60 -1.59 -5.14
N ALA A 91 4.82 -2.70 -4.44
CA ALA A 91 5.99 -3.56 -4.64
C ALA A 91 6.12 -4.06 -6.08
N GLY A 92 4.99 -4.48 -6.67
CA GLY A 92 4.91 -4.91 -8.06
C GLY A 92 5.35 -3.80 -9.02
N ARG A 93 4.84 -2.57 -8.82
CA ARG A 93 5.22 -1.40 -9.61
C ARG A 93 6.68 -1.01 -9.46
N ILE A 94 7.24 -1.12 -8.25
CA ILE A 94 8.68 -0.89 -8.04
C ILE A 94 9.47 -1.93 -8.82
N ALA A 95 9.07 -3.20 -8.74
CA ALA A 95 9.76 -4.28 -9.45
C ALA A 95 9.66 -4.17 -10.98
N SER A 96 8.61 -3.54 -11.52
CA SER A 96 8.46 -3.26 -12.96
C SER A 96 8.99 -1.89 -13.40
N GLY A 97 9.47 -1.05 -12.48
CA GLY A 97 9.95 0.30 -12.78
C GLY A 97 8.83 1.32 -13.06
N GLU A 98 7.59 1.00 -12.72
CA GLU A 98 6.40 1.86 -12.91
C GLU A 98 6.12 2.77 -11.71
N ALA A 99 6.67 2.47 -10.54
CA ALA A 99 6.47 3.27 -9.35
C ALA A 99 7.14 4.64 -9.48
N LYS A 100 6.44 5.71 -9.08
CA LYS A 100 6.97 7.07 -9.09
C LYS A 100 7.32 7.52 -7.67
N PRO A 101 8.44 8.25 -7.48
CA PRO A 101 8.77 8.79 -6.18
C PRO A 101 7.81 9.93 -5.81
N PHE A 102 7.60 10.11 -4.51
CA PHE A 102 6.98 11.29 -3.96
C PHE A 102 7.82 11.80 -2.77
N PRO A 103 8.31 13.05 -2.81
CA PRO A 103 8.22 13.98 -3.94
C PRO A 103 9.04 13.53 -5.17
N ASP A 104 8.71 14.07 -6.34
CA ASP A 104 9.44 13.90 -7.60
C ASP A 104 9.92 15.28 -8.08
N PRO A 105 11.24 15.58 -8.10
CA PRO A 105 12.34 14.66 -7.76
C PRO A 105 12.41 14.32 -6.26
N PRO A 106 12.96 13.14 -5.89
CA PRO A 106 13.21 12.78 -4.49
C PRO A 106 14.01 13.85 -3.74
N LEU A 107 13.69 14.04 -2.46
CA LEU A 107 14.56 14.82 -1.59
C LEU A 107 15.85 14.05 -1.31
N ALA A 108 16.86 14.73 -0.81
CA ALA A 108 18.08 14.10 -0.31
C ALA A 108 18.25 14.41 1.18
N ASP A 109 18.63 13.42 1.97
CA ASP A 109 19.08 13.67 3.33
C ASP A 109 20.48 14.31 3.36
N ARG A 110 21.00 14.58 4.55
CA ARG A 110 22.34 15.20 4.73
C ARG A 110 23.51 14.35 4.20
N PHE A 111 23.27 13.09 3.85
CA PHE A 111 24.25 12.16 3.28
C PHE A 111 24.03 11.93 1.78
N GLY A 112 23.07 12.62 1.16
CA GLY A 112 22.74 12.45 -0.25
C GLY A 112 21.88 11.23 -0.54
N ILE A 113 21.29 10.58 0.48
CA ILE A 113 20.41 9.43 0.31
C ILE A 113 19.03 9.93 -0.14
N PRO A 114 18.46 9.39 -1.23
CA PRO A 114 17.12 9.78 -1.68
C PRO A 114 16.05 9.46 -0.62
N VAL A 115 15.25 10.48 -0.30
CA VAL A 115 14.08 10.42 0.59
C VAL A 115 12.84 10.62 -0.26
N ALA A 116 12.19 9.50 -0.61
CA ALA A 116 10.92 9.48 -1.33
C ALA A 116 10.10 8.24 -0.99
N ILE A 117 8.78 8.39 -1.06
CA ILE A 117 7.84 7.28 -1.02
C ILE A 117 7.55 6.87 -2.47
N TRP A 118 7.80 5.62 -2.83
CA TRP A 118 7.60 5.13 -4.20
C TRP A 118 6.22 4.48 -4.36
N ALA A 119 5.42 4.91 -5.32
CA ALA A 119 4.09 4.31 -5.56
C ALA A 119 3.61 4.45 -7.01
#